data_AF-A0A7J9SEZ4-F1
#
_entry.id   AF-A0A7J9SEZ4-F1
#
_cell.length_a   1.000
_cell.length_b   1.000
_cell.length_c   1.000
_cell.angle_alpha   90.00
_cell.angle_beta   90.00
_cell.angle_gamma   90.00
#
_symmetry.space_group_name_H-M   'P 1'
#
loop_
_entity.id
_entity.type
_entity.pdbx_description
1 polymer ?
#
loop_
_entity_poly.entity_id
_entity_poly.type
_entity_poly.pdbx_seq_one_letter_code
_entity_poly.pdbx_strand_id
1 'polypeptide(L)'
;MKKIIFFTFLVIFLIVFQIANSSKSDEEIIQLKLLKFGYPSSGYIISNETVYYKDGSKSELTKPPKMYEIGGVEAYYLAKEYIEKEYGNSLESKGLMIRVEPKSIEESENYWKFKFYFGDNGSTGRFMGYITVNREKGYVDMEGLF
;
A
#
# COMPACT_ATOMS: atom_id res chain seq x y z
N MET A 1 46.14 16.59 -3.98
CA MET A 1 45.37 16.36 -2.74
C MET A 1 43.99 17.03 -2.74
N LYS A 2 43.84 18.35 -2.93
CA LYS A 2 42.52 19.04 -2.94
C LYS A 2 41.47 18.45 -3.91
N LYS A 3 41.89 18.09 -5.13
CA LYS A 3 41.01 17.46 -6.15
C LYS A 3 40.54 16.06 -5.74
N ILE A 4 41.39 15.28 -5.07
CA ILE A 4 41.08 13.91 -4.60
C ILE A 4 40.06 13.99 -3.46
N ILE A 5 40.28 14.89 -2.48
CA ILE A 5 39.35 15.11 -1.35
C ILE A 5 37.97 15.56 -1.85
N PHE A 6 37.93 16.49 -2.81
CA PHE A 6 36.67 16.93 -3.43
C PHE A 6 35.95 15.77 -4.14
N PHE A 7 36.69 14.93 -4.87
CA PHE A 7 36.11 13.79 -5.57
C PHE A 7 35.57 12.74 -4.58
N THR A 8 36.29 12.45 -3.51
CA THR A 8 35.82 11.56 -2.44
C THR A 8 34.56 12.10 -1.77
N PHE A 9 34.52 13.40 -1.46
CA PHE A 9 33.32 14.05 -0.91
C PHE A 9 32.13 13.98 -1.88
N LEU A 10 32.35 14.24 -3.17
CA LEU A 10 31.31 14.18 -4.19
C LEU A 10 30.74 12.77 -4.32
N VAL A 11 31.58 11.73 -4.32
CA VAL A 11 31.13 10.34 -4.38
C VAL A 11 30.29 9.97 -3.15
N ILE A 12 30.75 10.33 -1.95
CA ILE A 12 29.97 10.11 -0.71
C ILE A 12 28.64 10.86 -0.76
N PHE A 13 28.65 12.12 -1.21
CA PHE A 13 27.44 12.94 -1.36
C PHE A 13 26.45 12.29 -2.34
N LEU A 14 26.92 11.84 -3.50
CA LEU A 14 26.06 11.19 -4.50
C LEU A 14 25.46 9.88 -3.98
N ILE A 15 26.23 9.09 -3.23
CA ILE A 15 25.73 7.86 -2.60
C ILE A 15 24.64 8.19 -1.56
N VAL A 16 24.89 9.16 -0.67
CA VAL A 16 23.92 9.58 0.35
C VAL A 16 22.67 10.18 -0.31
N PHE A 17 22.84 11.00 -1.34
CA PHE A 17 21.76 11.61 -2.09
C PHE A 17 20.90 10.58 -2.82
N GLN A 18 21.51 9.53 -3.38
CA GLN A 18 20.79 8.45 -4.03
C GLN A 18 19.99 7.62 -3.02
N ILE A 19 20.55 7.32 -1.85
CA ILE A 19 19.85 6.61 -0.77
C ILE A 19 18.69 7.46 -0.21
N ALA A 20 18.88 8.77 -0.06
CA ALA A 20 17.84 9.67 0.43
C ALA A 20 16.67 9.86 -0.55
N ASN A 21 16.93 9.71 -1.86
CA ASN A 21 15.93 9.86 -2.92
C ASN A 21 15.40 8.53 -3.46
N SER A 22 15.78 7.38 -2.90
CA SER A 22 15.12 6.13 -3.29
C SER A 22 13.66 6.21 -2.85
N SER A 23 12.79 6.39 -3.84
CA SER A 23 11.35 6.38 -3.61
C SER A 23 10.98 4.97 -3.19
N LYS A 24 10.40 4.84 -2.00
CA LYS A 24 9.89 3.56 -1.51
C LYS A 24 8.86 3.02 -2.49
N SER A 25 8.88 1.71 -2.72
CA SER A 25 7.85 1.07 -3.52
C SER A 25 6.49 1.12 -2.81
N ASP A 26 5.40 0.97 -3.56
CA ASP A 26 4.05 0.91 -2.99
C ASP A 26 3.94 -0.23 -1.97
N GLU A 27 4.57 -1.37 -2.26
CA GLU A 27 4.63 -2.53 -1.36
C GLU A 27 5.38 -2.21 -0.06
N GLU A 28 6.56 -1.59 -0.12
CA GLU A 28 7.30 -1.17 1.08
C GLU A 28 6.50 -0.19 1.94
N ILE A 29 5.77 0.72 1.29
CA ILE A 29 4.87 1.66 1.96
C ILE A 29 3.79 0.90 2.76
N ILE A 30 3.15 -0.10 2.14
CA ILE A 30 2.09 -0.90 2.76
C ILE A 30 2.65 -1.76 3.89
N GLN A 31 3.77 -2.45 3.66
CA GLN A 31 4.44 -3.27 4.68
C GLN A 31 4.81 -2.43 5.92
N LEU A 32 5.34 -1.22 5.73
CA LEU A 32 5.64 -0.30 6.83
C LEU A 32 4.38 0.16 7.58
N LYS A 33 3.24 0.27 6.88
CA LYS A 33 1.95 0.58 7.50
C LYS A 33 1.41 -0.60 8.30
N LEU A 34 1.51 -1.82 7.78
CA LEU A 34 1.12 -3.04 8.47
C LEU A 34 1.96 -3.28 9.73
N LEU A 35 3.28 -3.03 9.67
CA LEU A 35 4.15 -3.06 10.84
C LEU A 35 3.69 -2.10 11.94
N LYS A 36 3.24 -0.89 11.57
CA LYS A 36 2.68 0.08 12.53
C LYS A 36 1.36 -0.37 13.15
N PHE A 37 0.61 -1.24 12.48
CA PHE A 37 -0.59 -1.87 13.01
C PHE A 37 -0.29 -3.09 13.90
N GLY A 38 0.97 -3.52 13.98
CA GLY A 38 1.40 -4.68 14.77
C GLY A 38 1.52 -5.97 13.95
N TYR A 39 1.35 -5.93 12.63
CA TYR A 39 1.55 -7.10 11.78
C TYR A 39 3.04 -7.31 11.53
N PRO A 40 3.60 -8.50 11.81
CA PRO A 40 5.03 -8.74 11.63
C PRO A 40 5.39 -8.89 10.15
N SER A 41 6.67 -8.68 9.81
CA SER A 41 7.17 -8.95 8.46
C SER A 41 7.24 -10.45 8.14
N SER A 42 7.37 -11.30 9.17
CA SER A 42 7.37 -12.76 9.03
C SER A 42 6.77 -13.43 10.27
N GLY A 43 6.16 -14.59 10.08
CA GLY A 43 5.54 -15.36 11.17
C GLY A 43 4.32 -14.67 11.77
N TYR A 44 4.20 -14.74 13.09
CA TYR A 44 3.16 -14.12 13.88
C TYR A 44 3.73 -13.53 15.17
N ILE A 45 3.03 -12.57 15.75
CA ILE A 45 3.31 -12.09 17.12
C ILE A 45 2.06 -12.21 17.99
N ILE A 46 2.25 -12.41 19.29
CA ILE A 46 1.16 -12.48 20.27
C ILE A 46 1.24 -11.25 21.17
N SER A 47 0.15 -10.48 21.25
CA SER A 47 0.04 -9.29 22.11
C SER A 47 -1.40 -9.11 22.56
N ASN A 48 -1.63 -8.87 23.86
CA ASN A 48 -2.96 -8.65 24.45
C ASN A 48 -3.99 -9.70 24.02
N GLU A 49 -3.66 -10.98 24.23
CA GLU A 49 -4.51 -12.12 23.83
C GLU A 49 -4.86 -12.17 22.33
N THR A 50 -4.15 -11.42 21.49
CA THR A 50 -4.36 -11.36 20.04
C THR A 50 -3.11 -11.83 19.31
N VAL A 51 -3.29 -12.75 18.37
CA VAL A 51 -2.26 -13.19 17.42
C VAL A 51 -2.37 -12.31 16.18
N TYR A 52 -1.26 -11.71 15.75
CA TYR A 52 -1.14 -10.90 14.54
C TYR A 52 -0.29 -11.66 13.52
N TYR A 53 -0.82 -11.84 12.32
CA TYR A 53 -0.17 -12.59 11.24
C TYR A 53 0.43 -11.66 10.18
N LYS A 54 1.44 -12.14 9.44
CA LYS A 54 2.14 -11.36 8.42
C LYS A 54 1.27 -10.87 7.25
N ASP A 55 0.16 -11.57 6.98
CA ASP A 55 -0.81 -11.23 5.94
C ASP A 55 -1.70 -10.04 6.36
N GLY A 56 -1.69 -9.66 7.63
CA GLY A 56 -2.58 -8.64 8.16
C GLY A 56 -3.84 -9.21 8.81
N SER A 57 -3.96 -10.53 8.96
CA SER A 57 -5.01 -11.16 9.74
C SER A 57 -4.70 -11.13 11.24
N LYS A 58 -5.74 -11.24 12.05
CA LYS A 58 -5.63 -11.31 13.51
C LYS A 58 -6.65 -12.26 14.11
N SER A 59 -6.30 -12.83 15.25
CA SER A 59 -7.19 -13.71 16.01
C SER A 59 -7.03 -13.56 17.51
N GLU A 60 -8.14 -13.48 18.23
CA GLU A 60 -8.16 -13.57 19.69
C GLU A 60 -7.87 -15.02 20.11
N LEU A 61 -7.05 -15.25 21.15
CA LEU A 61 -6.70 -16.59 21.64
C LEU A 61 -7.91 -17.38 22.15
N THR A 62 -9.01 -16.71 22.48
CA THR A 62 -10.29 -17.31 22.91
C THR A 62 -11.16 -17.78 21.74
N LYS A 63 -10.83 -17.37 20.51
CA LYS A 63 -11.51 -17.74 19.27
C LYS A 63 -10.56 -18.56 18.39
N PRO A 64 -11.08 -19.45 17.53
CA PRO A 64 -10.22 -20.14 16.57
C PRO A 64 -9.50 -19.10 15.68
N PRO A 65 -8.24 -19.37 15.30
CA PRO A 65 -7.47 -18.45 14.48
C PRO A 65 -8.14 -18.19 13.13
N LYS A 66 -8.41 -16.93 12.81
CA LYS A 66 -8.89 -16.48 11.50
C LYS A 66 -7.71 -15.96 10.69
N MET A 67 -7.23 -16.78 9.75
CA MET A 67 -6.35 -16.30 8.69
C MET A 67 -7.21 -15.75 7.55
N TYR A 68 -6.85 -14.57 7.07
CA TYR A 68 -7.48 -14.00 5.89
C TYR A 68 -6.70 -14.45 4.67
N GLU A 69 -7.41 -14.87 3.62
CA GLU A 69 -6.76 -15.34 2.39
C GLU A 69 -6.01 -14.18 1.70
N ILE A 70 -6.58 -12.97 1.75
CA ILE A 70 -6.05 -11.80 1.06
C ILE A 70 -5.34 -10.85 2.03
N GLY A 71 -4.02 -10.75 1.85
CA GLY A 71 -3.19 -9.86 2.65
C GLY A 71 -3.24 -8.40 2.20
N GLY A 72 -2.76 -7.47 3.04
CA GLY A 72 -2.83 -6.02 2.74
C GLY A 72 -2.07 -5.59 1.47
N VAL A 73 -0.94 -6.22 1.15
CA VAL A 73 -0.18 -5.97 -0.09
C VAL A 73 -0.93 -6.50 -1.30
N GLU A 74 -1.44 -7.72 -1.22
CA GLU A 74 -2.21 -8.36 -2.29
C GLU A 74 -3.50 -7.57 -2.58
N ALA A 75 -4.20 -7.14 -1.53
CA ALA A 75 -5.37 -6.28 -1.64
C ALA A 75 -5.11 -4.99 -2.42
N TYR A 76 -3.93 -4.39 -2.24
CA TYR A 76 -3.56 -3.19 -3.01
C TYR A 76 -3.40 -3.48 -4.50
N TYR A 77 -2.79 -4.62 -4.85
CA TYR A 77 -2.65 -5.00 -6.26
C TYR A 77 -3.99 -5.36 -6.89
N LEU A 78 -4.86 -6.06 -6.17
CA LEU A 78 -6.23 -6.32 -6.62
C LEU A 78 -7.00 -5.02 -6.86
N ALA A 79 -6.86 -4.03 -5.98
CA ALA A 79 -7.46 -2.72 -6.15
C ALA A 79 -6.94 -2.00 -7.42
N LYS A 80 -5.64 -2.04 -7.69
CA LYS A 80 -5.06 -1.45 -8.91
C LYS A 80 -5.53 -2.16 -10.17
N GLU A 81 -5.52 -3.49 -10.15
CA GLU A 81 -5.96 -4.31 -11.29
C GLU A 81 -7.43 -4.05 -11.63
N TYR A 82 -8.28 -3.95 -10.62
CA TYR A 82 -9.69 -3.56 -10.80
C TYR A 82 -9.82 -2.22 -11.52
N ILE A 83 -9.10 -1.18 -11.08
CA ILE A 83 -9.13 0.15 -11.70
C ILE A 83 -8.68 0.10 -13.17
N GLU A 84 -7.58 -0.59 -13.43
CA GLU A 84 -7.02 -0.71 -14.77
C GLU A 84 -8.00 -1.40 -15.72
N LYS A 85 -8.60 -2.51 -15.26
CA LYS A 85 -9.54 -3.30 -16.04
C LYS A 85 -10.85 -2.57 -16.31
N GLU A 86 -11.40 -1.90 -15.31
CA GLU A 86 -12.71 -1.24 -15.43
C GLU A 86 -12.62 0.14 -16.09
N TYR A 87 -11.52 0.88 -15.89
CA TYR A 87 -11.44 2.29 -16.29
C TYR A 87 -10.20 2.66 -17.13
N GLY A 88 -9.14 1.86 -17.13
CA GLY A 88 -7.82 2.21 -17.70
C GLY A 88 -7.89 2.80 -19.11
N ASN A 89 -8.37 2.03 -20.08
CA ASN A 89 -8.48 2.45 -21.49
C ASN A 89 -9.34 3.73 -21.68
N SER A 90 -10.43 3.87 -20.92
CA SER A 90 -11.33 5.03 -21.04
C SER A 90 -10.74 6.30 -20.44
N LEU A 91 -9.92 6.17 -19.40
CA LEU A 91 -9.29 7.31 -18.74
C LEU A 91 -8.02 7.72 -19.47
N GLU A 92 -7.19 6.75 -19.89
CA GLU A 92 -5.94 7.00 -20.61
C GLU A 92 -6.18 7.77 -21.92
N SER A 93 -7.19 7.37 -22.70
CA SER A 93 -7.57 8.07 -23.94
C SER A 93 -7.98 9.54 -23.73
N LYS A 94 -8.32 9.92 -22.50
CA LYS A 94 -8.67 11.30 -22.09
C LYS A 94 -7.56 11.99 -21.30
N GLY A 95 -6.41 11.34 -21.12
CA GLY A 95 -5.31 11.84 -20.29
C GLY A 95 -5.62 11.88 -18.79
N LEU A 96 -6.54 11.04 -18.33
CA LEU A 96 -7.01 10.96 -16.95
C LEU A 96 -6.54 9.65 -16.30
N MET A 97 -6.54 9.60 -14.97
CA MET A 97 -6.27 8.39 -14.18
C MET A 97 -7.04 8.35 -12.87
N ILE A 98 -7.21 7.13 -12.36
CA ILE A 98 -7.53 6.85 -10.96
C ILE A 98 -6.29 6.25 -10.29
N ARG A 99 -5.88 6.82 -9.16
CA ARG A 99 -4.71 6.40 -8.38
C ARG A 99 -5.13 5.91 -7.01
N VAL A 100 -4.79 4.65 -6.69
CA VAL A 100 -4.96 4.09 -5.35
C VAL A 100 -3.77 4.51 -4.47
N GLU A 101 -4.03 5.11 -3.30
CA GLU A 101 -3.00 5.65 -2.40
C GLU A 101 -2.52 4.57 -1.41
N PRO A 102 -1.31 4.00 -1.57
CA PRO A 102 -0.84 2.90 -0.72
C PRO A 102 -0.69 3.30 0.75
N LYS A 103 -0.35 4.56 1.03
CA LYS A 103 -0.21 5.08 2.42
C LYS A 103 -1.53 5.14 3.19
N SER A 104 -2.65 5.07 2.46
CA SER A 104 -3.99 5.20 3.02
C SER A 104 -4.63 3.86 3.40
N ILE A 105 -3.86 2.77 3.37
CA ILE A 105 -4.36 1.46 3.83
C ILE A 105 -4.94 1.56 5.24
N GLU A 106 -6.18 1.12 5.37
CA GLU A 106 -6.95 1.07 6.60
C GLU A 106 -7.56 -0.34 6.76
N GLU A 107 -7.64 -0.76 8.01
CA GLU A 107 -8.29 -2.01 8.40
C GLU A 107 -9.76 -1.77 8.71
N SER A 108 -10.63 -2.53 8.07
CA SER A 108 -12.03 -2.73 8.44
C SER A 108 -12.25 -4.21 8.77
N GLU A 109 -13.38 -4.54 9.39
CA GLU A 109 -13.68 -5.89 9.91
C GLU A 109 -13.41 -6.98 8.85
N ASN A 110 -14.03 -6.85 7.68
CA ASN A 110 -13.91 -7.83 6.58
C ASN A 110 -13.17 -7.29 5.34
N TYR A 111 -12.61 -6.07 5.41
CA TYR A 111 -12.09 -5.36 4.25
C TYR A 111 -10.78 -4.65 4.51
N TRP A 112 -9.92 -4.62 3.49
CA TRP A 112 -8.88 -3.60 3.35
C TRP A 112 -9.48 -2.39 2.65
N LYS A 113 -9.26 -1.18 3.17
CA LYS A 113 -9.71 0.07 2.52
C LYS A 113 -8.51 0.88 2.08
N PHE A 114 -8.60 1.48 0.90
CA PHE A 114 -7.62 2.44 0.38
C PHE A 114 -8.36 3.65 -0.18
N LYS A 115 -7.81 4.85 0.02
CA LYS A 115 -8.26 6.05 -0.68
C LYS A 115 -7.86 5.95 -2.15
N PHE A 116 -8.73 6.40 -3.04
CA PHE A 116 -8.37 6.64 -4.42
C PHE A 116 -8.59 8.10 -4.82
N TYR A 117 -7.80 8.53 -5.79
CA TYR A 117 -7.74 9.89 -6.29
C TYR A 117 -7.97 9.88 -7.80
N PHE A 118 -8.67 10.88 -8.31
CA PHE A 118 -8.93 11.05 -9.74
C PHE A 118 -8.32 12.36 -10.23
N GLY A 119 -7.70 12.35 -11.40
CA GLY A 119 -7.20 13.56 -12.02
C GLY A 119 -6.45 13.28 -13.31
N ASP A 120 -5.74 14.28 -13.79
CA ASP A 120 -4.92 14.17 -15.00
C ASP A 120 -3.74 13.23 -14.78
N ASN A 121 -3.30 12.56 -15.84
CA ASN A 121 -2.12 11.70 -15.84
C ASN A 121 -0.89 12.46 -15.31
N GLY A 122 -0.21 11.88 -14.32
CA GLY A 122 0.95 12.49 -13.67
C GLY A 122 0.63 13.53 -12.59
N SER A 123 -0.64 13.85 -12.34
CA SER A 123 -1.06 14.70 -11.22
C SER A 123 -1.23 13.92 -9.91
N THR A 124 -1.35 14.61 -8.78
CA THR A 124 -1.72 13.98 -7.51
C THR A 124 -3.19 13.54 -7.45
N GLY A 125 -4.02 14.12 -8.32
CA GLY A 125 -5.48 13.94 -8.34
C GLY A 125 -6.21 14.60 -7.17
N ARG A 126 -7.54 14.53 -7.20
CA ARG A 126 -8.44 14.89 -6.12
C ARG A 126 -8.97 13.62 -5.47
N PHE A 127 -9.11 13.64 -4.14
CA PHE A 127 -9.71 12.53 -3.42
C PHE A 127 -11.15 12.32 -3.90
N MET A 128 -11.50 11.07 -4.22
CA MET A 128 -12.83 10.72 -4.76
C MET A 128 -13.58 9.69 -3.92
N GLY A 129 -12.89 8.94 -3.07
CA GLY A 129 -13.53 7.92 -2.26
C GLY A 129 -12.57 6.83 -1.83
N TYR A 130 -13.16 5.69 -1.50
CA TYR A 130 -12.44 4.52 -1.01
C TYR A 130 -12.66 3.34 -1.95
N ILE A 131 -11.59 2.59 -2.21
CA ILE A 131 -11.66 1.26 -2.80
C ILE A 131 -11.48 0.26 -1.66
N THR A 132 -12.38 -0.71 -1.59
CA THR A 132 -12.43 -1.72 -0.55
C THR A 132 -12.17 -3.09 -1.16
N VAL A 133 -11.43 -3.94 -0.47
CA VAL A 133 -11.10 -5.29 -0.92
C VAL A 133 -11.45 -6.27 0.18
N ASN A 134 -12.33 -7.21 -0.13
CA ASN A 134 -12.77 -8.23 0.80
C ASN A 134 -11.60 -9.15 1.16
N ARG A 135 -11.37 -9.34 2.46
CA ARG A 135 -10.23 -10.10 3.00
C ARG A 135 -10.33 -11.61 2.82
N GLU A 136 -11.54 -12.13 2.62
CA GLU A 136 -11.80 -13.56 2.46
C GLU A 136 -11.84 -13.97 0.98
N LYS A 137 -12.41 -13.13 0.11
CA LYS A 137 -12.70 -13.49 -1.30
C LYS A 137 -12.00 -12.63 -2.34
N GLY A 138 -11.33 -11.54 -1.93
CA GLY A 138 -10.66 -10.62 -2.84
C GLY A 138 -11.59 -9.76 -3.69
N TYR A 139 -12.90 -9.77 -3.44
CA TYR A 139 -13.84 -8.90 -4.16
C TYR A 139 -13.51 -7.43 -3.90
N VAL A 140 -13.41 -6.68 -4.99
CA VAL A 140 -13.10 -5.26 -4.98
C VAL A 140 -14.39 -4.47 -5.20
N ASP A 141 -14.61 -3.46 -4.37
CA ASP A 141 -15.72 -2.52 -4.51
C ASP A 141 -15.24 -1.08 -4.33
N MET A 142 -15.84 -0.15 -5.05
CA MET A 142 -15.52 1.28 -4.96
C MET A 142 -16.66 2.03 -4.29
N GLU A 143 -16.39 2.50 -3.06
CA GLU A 143 -17.28 3.37 -2.32
C GLU A 143 -16.94 4.83 -2.65
N GLY A 144 -17.78 5.42 -3.49
CA GLY A 144 -17.70 6.82 -3.91
C GLY A 144 -17.45 6.95 -5.41
N LEU A 145 -18.19 7.89 -6.01
CA LEU A 145 -17.84 8.64 -7.21
C LEU A 145 -18.98 9.63 -7.52
N PHE A 146 -19.39 10.45 -6.53
CA PHE A 146 -19.99 11.80 -6.57
C PHE A 146 -20.15 12.31 -5.13
#